data_AF-A0A944U010-F1
#
_entry.id   AF-A0A944U010-F1
#
_cell.length_a   1.000
_cell.length_b   1.000
_cell.length_c   1.000
_cell.angle_alpha   90.00
_cell.angle_beta   90.00
_cell.angle_gamma   90.00
#
_symmetry.space_group_name_H-M   'P 1'
#
loop_
_entity.id
_entity.type
_entity.pdbx_description
1 polymer ?
#
loop_
_entity_poly.entity_id
_entity_poly.type
_entity_poly.pdbx_seq_one_letter_code
_entity_poly.pdbx_strand_id
1 'polypeptide(L)'
;AKILEEIIHKALPENEAYVIQGGVEVAQELLSLPFNHIYYTGGNAVGKIVMKAAADNFSSITLEMGGKSPVIVDETANLENAAKKVAWGRVMNAGQVCVAPEYVIAHETISERFTLLIKEQMESLYNSENTGFNNSKYVPRIINGRHTKRIKSLIDDALKKGAQTVLGGGADLQDRFIEPTILKNMNEKMNIMNEEVFGPVISLLTYKERSEVIEIIEKRANPLALYIYSNNKDNISFFLDNTSSGSAVINNNCIQAGGNPNLPFGGVGSSGMGRSGGHRGFVEMSNERSVVHQPLDKFRDFMLQFPPYSDKYVNMITKAIK
;
A
#
# COMPACT_ATOMS: atom_id res chain seq x y z
N ALA A 1 -5.45 21.26 5.81
CA ALA A 1 -4.79 22.23 4.92
C ALA A 1 -4.50 23.53 5.67
N LYS A 2 -5.51 24.38 5.95
CA LYS A 2 -5.33 25.63 6.74
C LYS A 2 -4.52 25.48 8.04
N ILE A 3 -4.89 24.52 8.90
CA ILE A 3 -4.14 24.27 10.16
C ILE A 3 -2.68 23.85 9.89
N LEU A 4 -2.42 23.09 8.83
CA LEU A 4 -1.04 22.68 8.48
C LEU A 4 -0.22 23.90 8.04
N GLU A 5 -0.79 24.76 7.20
CA GLU A 5 -0.18 26.02 6.80
C GLU A 5 0.16 26.89 8.02
N GLU A 6 -0.80 27.09 8.93
CA GLU A 6 -0.59 27.85 10.17
C GLU A 6 0.56 27.28 11.02
N ILE A 7 0.62 25.95 11.17
CA ILE A 7 1.69 25.29 11.93
C ILE A 7 3.05 25.49 11.24
N ILE A 8 3.14 25.25 9.94
CA ILE A 8 4.40 25.33 9.20
C ILE A 8 4.94 26.76 9.16
N HIS A 9 4.10 27.74 8.82
CA HIS A 9 4.52 29.15 8.77
C HIS A 9 4.94 29.70 10.14
N LYS A 10 4.41 29.12 11.23
CA LYS A 10 4.84 29.47 12.59
C LYS A 10 6.13 28.76 13.01
N ALA A 11 6.35 27.53 12.54
CA ALA A 11 7.45 26.69 12.99
C ALA A 11 8.74 26.90 12.20
N LEU A 12 8.65 27.26 10.91
CA LEU A 12 9.77 27.30 9.98
C LEU A 12 9.76 28.59 9.15
N PRO A 13 10.93 29.13 8.78
CA PRO A 13 11.04 30.20 7.80
C PRO A 13 10.44 29.80 6.45
N GLU A 14 9.82 30.75 5.73
CA GLU A 14 9.19 30.49 4.43
C GLU A 14 10.18 29.97 3.37
N ASN A 15 11.47 30.33 3.47
CA ASN A 15 12.51 29.87 2.57
C ASN A 15 13.04 28.45 2.88
N GLU A 16 12.57 27.82 3.96
CA GLU A 16 12.88 26.43 4.32
C GLU A 16 11.68 25.51 4.08
N ALA A 17 10.46 25.97 4.41
CA ALA A 17 9.22 25.22 4.18
C ALA A 17 8.04 26.16 3.92
N TYR A 18 7.22 25.82 2.93
CA TYR A 18 6.05 26.61 2.53
C TYR A 18 4.87 25.71 2.17
N VAL A 19 3.65 26.13 2.50
CA VAL A 19 2.43 25.36 2.21
C VAL A 19 1.60 26.08 1.16
N ILE A 20 1.44 25.44 0.00
CA ILE A 20 0.59 25.96 -1.09
C ILE A 20 -0.73 25.18 -1.08
N GLN A 21 -1.83 25.87 -0.76
CA GLN A 21 -3.17 25.29 -0.81
C GLN A 21 -3.76 25.44 -2.22
N GLY A 22 -4.39 24.37 -2.72
CA GLY A 22 -5.08 24.43 -4.01
C GLY A 22 -5.62 23.10 -4.49
N GLY A 23 -6.25 23.15 -5.66
CA GLY A 23 -6.77 22.00 -6.38
C GLY A 23 -5.79 21.48 -7.44
N VAL A 24 -6.36 21.01 -8.56
CA VAL A 24 -5.59 20.41 -9.66
C VAL A 24 -4.70 21.45 -10.35
N GLU A 25 -5.22 22.67 -10.55
CA GLU A 25 -4.54 23.74 -11.25
C GLU A 25 -3.24 24.15 -10.53
N VAL A 26 -3.33 24.34 -9.21
CA VAL A 26 -2.18 24.66 -8.36
C VAL A 26 -1.16 23.52 -8.34
N ALA A 27 -1.62 22.27 -8.25
CA ALA A 27 -0.72 21.12 -8.29
C ALA A 27 0.02 21.00 -9.64
N GLN A 28 -0.65 21.31 -10.76
CA GLN A 28 -0.03 21.30 -12.09
C GLN A 28 1.02 22.40 -12.24
N GLU A 29 0.74 23.61 -11.76
CA GLU A 29 1.70 24.70 -11.75
C GLU A 29 2.93 24.36 -10.90
N LEU A 30 2.71 23.81 -9.70
CA LEU A 30 3.80 23.35 -8.82
C LEU A 30 4.68 22.29 -9.50
N LEU A 31 4.06 21.30 -10.16
CA LEU A 31 4.78 20.24 -10.86
C LEU A 31 5.59 20.74 -12.07
N SER A 32 5.30 21.93 -12.60
CA SER A 32 6.09 22.53 -13.69
C SER A 32 7.42 23.15 -13.22
N LEU A 33 7.55 23.40 -11.92
CA LEU A 33 8.75 24.01 -11.34
C LEU A 33 9.90 23.01 -11.21
N PRO A 34 11.17 23.47 -11.23
CA PRO A 34 12.35 22.60 -11.27
C PRO A 34 12.73 22.01 -9.89
N PHE A 35 11.83 21.22 -9.31
CA PHE A 35 12.11 20.51 -8.05
C PHE A 35 13.17 19.42 -8.25
N ASN A 36 14.08 19.24 -7.28
CA ASN A 36 15.08 18.17 -7.33
C ASN A 36 14.48 16.79 -7.00
N HIS A 37 13.44 16.77 -6.17
CA HIS A 37 12.72 15.58 -5.77
C HIS A 37 11.22 15.89 -5.63
N ILE A 38 10.35 14.96 -6.04
CA ILE A 38 8.90 15.06 -5.88
C ILE A 38 8.37 13.85 -5.11
N TYR A 39 7.80 14.09 -3.93
CA TYR A 39 7.15 13.06 -3.12
C TYR A 39 5.64 13.13 -3.28
N TYR A 40 5.00 12.05 -3.72
CA TYR A 40 3.57 11.98 -3.96
C TYR A 40 2.93 10.80 -3.23
N THR A 41 1.84 11.06 -2.51
CA THR A 41 0.97 10.01 -1.96
C THR A 41 -0.43 10.14 -2.53
N GLY A 42 -0.95 9.05 -3.12
CA GLY A 42 -2.33 9.02 -3.60
C GLY A 42 -2.62 7.99 -4.69
N GLY A 43 -3.50 8.34 -5.63
CA GLY A 43 -4.00 7.41 -6.64
C GLY A 43 -3.11 7.28 -7.87
N ASN A 44 -3.10 6.10 -8.47
CA ASN A 44 -2.30 5.75 -9.66
C ASN A 44 -2.46 6.71 -10.85
N ALA A 45 -3.66 7.24 -11.07
CA ALA A 45 -3.91 8.17 -12.17
C ALA A 45 -3.09 9.47 -12.03
N VAL A 46 -2.99 10.01 -10.81
CA VAL A 46 -2.23 11.24 -10.54
C VAL A 46 -0.74 10.93 -10.38
N GLY A 47 -0.36 9.78 -9.81
CA GLY A 47 1.04 9.36 -9.77
C GLY A 47 1.68 9.29 -11.16
N LYS A 48 0.94 8.85 -12.18
CA LYS A 48 1.39 8.90 -13.59
C LYS A 48 1.58 10.33 -14.12
N ILE A 49 0.78 11.29 -13.66
CA ILE A 49 0.94 12.71 -14.04
C ILE A 49 2.20 13.28 -13.39
N VAL A 50 2.40 13.00 -12.10
CA VAL A 50 3.60 13.41 -11.35
C VAL A 50 4.87 12.85 -12.02
N MET A 51 4.89 11.56 -12.33
CA MET A 51 6.04 10.92 -12.98
C MET A 51 6.37 11.54 -14.35
N LYS A 52 5.34 11.93 -15.13
CA LYS A 52 5.55 12.61 -16.42
C LYS A 52 6.14 14.01 -16.23
N ALA A 53 5.61 14.79 -15.29
CA ALA A 53 6.11 16.14 -15.01
C ALA A 53 7.54 16.13 -14.46
N ALA A 54 7.87 15.16 -13.61
CA ALA A 54 9.22 14.98 -13.08
C ALA A 54 10.28 14.79 -14.18
N ALA A 55 9.90 14.16 -15.30
CA ALA A 55 10.81 13.90 -16.42
C ALA A 55 11.30 15.19 -17.10
N ASP A 56 10.49 16.27 -17.10
CA ASP A 56 10.86 17.54 -17.72
C ASP A 56 12.05 18.22 -17.01
N ASN A 57 12.23 17.95 -15.72
CA ASN A 57 13.28 18.53 -14.87
C ASN A 57 14.30 17.50 -14.37
N PHE A 58 14.23 16.25 -14.83
CA PHE A 58 15.01 15.13 -14.29
C PHE A 58 14.90 14.99 -12.76
N SER A 59 13.73 15.34 -12.21
CA SER A 59 13.46 15.22 -10.78
C SER A 59 13.46 13.76 -10.36
N SER A 60 14.10 13.46 -9.23
CA SER A 60 13.86 12.18 -8.55
C SER A 60 12.43 12.14 -8.00
N ILE A 61 11.85 10.94 -7.85
CA ILE A 61 10.47 10.80 -7.38
C ILE A 61 10.34 9.67 -6.37
N THR A 62 9.47 9.89 -5.39
CA THR A 62 8.91 8.82 -4.56
C THR A 62 7.40 8.85 -4.70
N LEU A 63 6.83 7.71 -5.09
CA LEU A 63 5.40 7.55 -5.32
C LEU A 63 4.85 6.52 -4.33
N GLU A 64 4.02 6.96 -3.39
CA GLU A 64 3.30 6.13 -2.41
C GLU A 64 1.85 5.96 -2.87
N MET A 65 1.55 4.83 -3.52
CA MET A 65 0.25 4.62 -4.17
C MET A 65 -0.51 3.43 -3.57
N GLY A 66 -1.80 3.36 -3.91
CA GLY A 66 -2.70 2.33 -3.41
C GLY A 66 -2.61 1.01 -4.16
N GLY A 67 -3.62 0.18 -3.93
CA GLY A 67 -3.76 -1.13 -4.54
C GLY A 67 -4.69 -2.01 -3.72
N LYS A 68 -5.02 -3.19 -4.22
CA LYS A 68 -5.90 -4.12 -3.49
C LYS A 68 -5.06 -5.00 -2.59
N SER A 69 -4.92 -4.65 -1.31
CA SER A 69 -4.11 -5.42 -0.36
C SER A 69 -4.79 -6.75 0.04
N PRO A 70 -4.25 -7.92 -0.39
CA PRO A 70 -4.86 -9.22 -0.07
C PRO A 70 -4.62 -9.64 1.39
N VAL A 71 -5.55 -10.44 1.91
CA VAL A 71 -5.39 -11.21 3.15
C VAL A 71 -5.50 -12.69 2.83
N ILE A 72 -4.41 -13.42 2.98
CA ILE A 72 -4.35 -14.88 2.84
C ILE A 72 -4.59 -15.49 4.22
N VAL A 73 -5.52 -16.42 4.34
CA VAL A 73 -5.83 -17.11 5.61
C VAL A 73 -5.87 -18.61 5.38
N ASP A 74 -4.88 -19.32 5.93
CA ASP A 74 -4.81 -20.77 5.81
C ASP A 74 -5.52 -21.49 6.96
N GLU A 75 -5.64 -22.81 6.84
CA GLU A 75 -6.31 -23.70 7.79
C GLU A 75 -5.65 -23.75 9.18
N THR A 76 -4.42 -23.26 9.31
CA THR A 76 -3.66 -23.26 10.57
C THR A 76 -3.77 -21.95 11.35
N ALA A 77 -4.39 -20.93 10.75
CA ALA A 77 -4.53 -19.61 11.34
C ALA A 77 -5.35 -19.61 12.65
N ASN A 78 -5.00 -18.71 13.58
CA ASN A 78 -5.90 -18.37 14.68
C ASN A 78 -7.03 -17.47 14.14
N LEU A 79 -8.17 -18.10 13.80
CA LEU A 79 -9.27 -17.44 13.10
C LEU A 79 -9.89 -16.28 13.90
N GLU A 80 -10.06 -16.40 15.22
CA GLU A 80 -10.63 -15.34 16.05
C GLU A 80 -9.72 -14.11 16.08
N ASN A 81 -8.41 -14.34 16.27
CA ASN A 81 -7.43 -13.28 16.26
C ASN A 81 -7.34 -12.59 14.88
N ALA A 82 -7.32 -13.40 13.81
CA ALA A 82 -7.30 -12.92 12.44
C ALA A 82 -8.54 -12.08 12.11
N ALA A 83 -9.74 -12.58 12.44
CA ALA A 83 -11.01 -11.93 12.14
C ALA A 83 -11.11 -10.58 12.84
N LYS A 84 -10.68 -10.50 14.11
CA LYS A 84 -10.68 -9.24 14.87
C LYS A 84 -9.79 -8.18 14.22
N LYS A 85 -8.58 -8.57 13.81
CA LYS A 85 -7.60 -7.66 13.18
C LYS A 85 -8.07 -7.22 11.79
N VAL A 86 -8.59 -8.14 10.99
CA VAL A 86 -9.14 -7.87 9.66
C VAL A 86 -10.36 -6.93 9.75
N ALA A 87 -11.29 -7.19 10.66
CA ALA A 87 -12.45 -6.32 10.90
C ALA A 87 -12.02 -4.90 11.29
N TRP A 88 -11.07 -4.79 12.25
CA TRP A 88 -10.50 -3.50 12.63
C TRP A 88 -9.83 -2.77 11.47
N GLY A 89 -8.94 -3.47 10.74
CA GLY A 89 -8.18 -2.90 9.63
C GLY A 89 -9.05 -2.46 8.46
N ARG A 90 -10.19 -3.11 8.21
CA ARG A 90 -11.12 -2.70 7.14
C ARG A 90 -11.93 -1.47 7.50
N VAL A 91 -12.36 -1.36 8.76
CA VAL A 91 -13.30 -0.31 9.19
C VAL A 91 -12.58 0.93 9.72
N MET A 92 -11.32 0.82 10.17
CA MET A 92 -10.53 1.99 10.56
C MET A 92 -10.51 3.03 9.42
N ASN A 93 -10.74 4.29 9.76
CA ASN A 93 -10.93 5.38 8.79
C ASN A 93 -12.00 5.10 7.70
N ALA A 94 -13.02 4.29 8.00
CA ALA A 94 -13.98 3.75 7.04
C ALA A 94 -13.31 3.05 5.85
N GLY A 95 -12.17 2.39 6.09
CA GLY A 95 -11.39 1.71 5.05
C GLY A 95 -10.67 2.63 4.08
N GLN A 96 -10.60 3.94 4.35
CA GLN A 96 -9.89 4.91 3.52
C GLN A 96 -8.39 4.94 3.88
N VAL A 97 -7.72 3.79 3.71
CA VAL A 97 -6.30 3.60 4.04
C VAL A 97 -5.66 2.70 2.99
N CYS A 98 -4.54 3.10 2.39
CA CYS A 98 -3.88 2.35 1.30
C CYS A 98 -3.43 0.94 1.69
N VAL A 99 -3.17 0.73 2.99
CA VAL A 99 -2.80 -0.58 3.56
C VAL A 99 -3.99 -1.30 4.21
N ALA A 100 -5.23 -0.82 4.08
CA ALA A 100 -6.37 -1.55 4.62
C ALA A 100 -6.52 -2.91 3.92
N PRO A 101 -6.88 -3.99 4.65
CA PRO A 101 -7.31 -5.25 4.06
C PRO A 101 -8.40 -5.04 3.00
N GLU A 102 -8.21 -5.44 1.74
CA GLU A 102 -9.21 -5.23 0.68
C GLU A 102 -10.08 -6.45 0.44
N TYR A 103 -9.43 -7.61 0.34
CA TYR A 103 -10.10 -8.86 0.08
C TYR A 103 -9.39 -10.00 0.79
N VAL A 104 -10.16 -10.99 1.20
CA VAL A 104 -9.70 -12.18 1.92
C VAL A 104 -9.73 -13.36 0.96
N ILE A 105 -8.68 -14.17 0.98
CA ILE A 105 -8.54 -15.44 0.29
C ILE A 105 -8.35 -16.49 1.40
N ALA A 106 -9.43 -17.16 1.78
CA ALA A 106 -9.44 -18.10 2.90
C ALA A 106 -9.51 -19.54 2.40
N HIS A 107 -8.78 -20.47 3.06
CA HIS A 107 -8.85 -21.87 2.69
C HIS A 107 -10.29 -22.41 2.83
N GLU A 108 -10.73 -23.24 1.88
CA GLU A 108 -12.13 -23.67 1.77
C GLU A 108 -12.69 -24.28 3.06
N THR A 109 -11.85 -25.01 3.81
CA THR A 109 -12.23 -25.67 5.06
C THR A 109 -12.54 -24.71 6.21
N ILE A 110 -12.06 -23.46 6.15
CA ILE A 110 -12.25 -22.46 7.21
C ILE A 110 -13.06 -21.24 6.77
N SER A 111 -13.32 -21.07 5.47
CA SER A 111 -13.84 -19.82 4.91
C SER A 111 -15.18 -19.38 5.48
N GLU A 112 -16.17 -20.27 5.58
CA GLU A 112 -17.49 -19.92 6.14
C GLU A 112 -17.38 -19.51 7.62
N ARG A 113 -16.62 -20.29 8.43
CA ARG A 113 -16.38 -19.95 9.84
C ARG A 113 -15.66 -18.60 9.98
N PHE A 114 -14.63 -18.37 9.17
CA PHE A 114 -13.87 -17.13 9.21
C PHE A 114 -14.72 -15.92 8.82
N THR A 115 -15.57 -16.07 7.81
CA THR A 115 -16.52 -15.04 7.38
C THR A 115 -17.48 -14.63 8.49
N LEU A 116 -18.04 -15.61 9.21
CA LEU A 116 -18.92 -15.35 10.36
C LEU A 116 -18.15 -14.65 11.50
N LEU A 117 -16.91 -15.07 11.77
CA LEU A 117 -16.08 -14.40 12.77
C LEU A 117 -15.78 -12.95 12.39
N ILE A 118 -15.52 -12.63 11.12
CA ILE A 118 -15.34 -11.22 10.70
C ILE A 118 -16.62 -10.42 10.96
N LYS A 119 -17.78 -10.99 10.64
CA LYS A 119 -19.08 -10.36 10.92
C LYS A 119 -19.22 -10.06 12.42
N GLU A 120 -19.05 -11.06 13.27
CA GLU A 120 -19.15 -10.92 14.72
C GLU A 120 -18.18 -9.86 15.27
N GLN A 121 -16.95 -9.82 14.76
CA GLN A 121 -15.96 -8.83 15.18
C GLN A 121 -16.30 -7.42 14.68
N MET A 122 -16.86 -7.26 13.48
CA MET A 122 -17.36 -5.96 13.02
C MET A 122 -18.51 -5.47 13.90
N GLU A 123 -19.49 -6.33 14.19
CA GLU A 123 -20.61 -6.02 15.09
C GLU A 123 -20.11 -5.67 16.51
N SER A 124 -19.21 -6.47 17.07
CA SER A 124 -18.65 -6.26 18.42
C SER A 124 -17.83 -4.97 18.54
N LEU A 125 -16.98 -4.66 17.55
CA LEU A 125 -16.12 -3.48 17.60
C LEU A 125 -16.87 -2.18 17.29
N TYR A 126 -17.87 -2.23 16.41
CA TYR A 126 -18.45 -1.03 15.81
C TYR A 126 -19.96 -0.90 16.00
N ASN A 127 -20.66 -1.88 16.54
CA ASN A 127 -22.09 -1.85 16.82
C ASN A 127 -22.43 -2.60 18.14
N SER A 128 -21.57 -2.51 19.15
CA SER A 128 -21.75 -3.21 20.43
C SER A 128 -23.01 -2.81 21.19
N GLU A 129 -23.47 -1.58 21.02
CA GLU A 129 -24.71 -1.06 21.63
C GLU A 129 -25.97 -1.43 20.83
N ASN A 130 -25.82 -2.10 19.68
CA ASN A 130 -26.90 -2.51 18.78
C ASN A 130 -27.83 -1.35 18.33
N THR A 131 -27.26 -0.16 18.15
CA THR A 131 -27.97 1.04 17.65
C THR A 131 -27.81 1.23 16.14
N GLY A 132 -27.06 0.34 15.47
CA GLY A 132 -26.74 0.39 14.04
C GLY A 132 -25.41 1.09 13.78
N PHE A 133 -24.66 0.62 12.76
CA PHE A 133 -23.33 1.14 12.44
C PHE A 133 -23.30 2.64 12.15
N ASN A 134 -24.38 3.21 11.61
CA ASN A 134 -24.46 4.64 11.30
C ASN A 134 -24.40 5.51 12.58
N ASN A 135 -24.93 5.01 13.69
CA ASN A 135 -24.95 5.70 14.97
C ASN A 135 -23.66 5.48 15.79
N SER A 136 -22.76 4.63 15.32
CA SER A 136 -21.51 4.34 15.99
C SER A 136 -20.51 5.48 15.84
N LYS A 137 -20.04 6.01 16.97
CA LYS A 137 -18.95 7.00 17.00
C LYS A 137 -17.61 6.46 16.50
N TYR A 138 -17.48 5.14 16.32
CA TYR A 138 -16.26 4.48 15.88
C TYR A 138 -16.25 4.16 14.38
N VAL A 139 -17.35 4.40 13.65
CA VAL A 139 -17.43 4.22 12.20
C VAL A 139 -17.32 5.59 11.51
N PRO A 140 -16.17 5.90 10.87
CA PRO A 140 -15.97 7.18 10.22
C PRO A 140 -16.86 7.35 8.98
N ARG A 141 -16.92 8.57 8.45
CA ARG A 141 -17.60 8.87 7.18
C ARG A 141 -16.64 8.86 6.01
N ILE A 142 -17.19 8.65 4.81
CA ILE A 142 -16.45 8.80 3.56
C ILE A 142 -16.17 10.28 3.31
N ILE A 143 -14.99 10.57 2.75
CA ILE A 143 -14.47 11.93 2.60
C ILE A 143 -15.41 12.89 1.85
N ASN A 144 -16.11 12.42 0.82
CA ASN A 144 -17.06 13.21 0.04
C ASN A 144 -18.09 12.34 -0.69
N GLY A 145 -19.16 12.97 -1.19
CA GLY A 145 -20.26 12.26 -1.86
C GLY A 145 -19.87 11.56 -3.17
N ARG A 146 -18.81 12.00 -3.87
CA ARG A 146 -18.29 11.31 -5.06
C ARG A 146 -17.76 9.92 -4.67
N HIS A 147 -16.93 9.84 -3.63
CA HIS A 147 -16.41 8.56 -3.15
C HIS A 147 -17.52 7.69 -2.53
N THR A 148 -18.49 8.26 -1.81
CA THR A 148 -19.64 7.51 -1.29
C THR A 148 -20.43 6.85 -2.43
N LYS A 149 -20.77 7.61 -3.48
CA LYS A 149 -21.48 7.08 -4.67
C LYS A 149 -20.68 6.00 -5.39
N ARG A 150 -19.36 6.19 -5.54
CA ARG A 150 -18.47 5.20 -6.17
C ARG A 150 -18.49 3.88 -5.39
N ILE A 151 -18.29 3.92 -4.08
CA ILE A 151 -18.27 2.72 -3.23
C ILE A 151 -19.62 2.00 -3.29
N LYS A 152 -20.74 2.74 -3.16
CA LYS A 152 -22.08 2.15 -3.30
C LYS A 152 -22.30 1.48 -4.66
N SER A 153 -21.79 2.10 -5.73
CA SER A 153 -21.89 1.53 -7.09
C SER A 153 -21.09 0.24 -7.22
N LEU A 154 -19.93 0.10 -6.55
CA LEU A 154 -19.16 -1.15 -6.53
C LEU A 154 -19.92 -2.27 -5.80
N ILE A 155 -20.58 -1.95 -4.68
CA ILE A 155 -21.44 -2.90 -3.96
C ILE A 155 -22.61 -3.35 -4.87
N ASP A 156 -23.32 -2.40 -5.47
CA ASP A 156 -24.47 -2.69 -6.33
C ASP A 156 -24.10 -3.51 -7.57
N ASP A 157 -22.95 -3.21 -8.18
CA ASP A 157 -22.41 -3.98 -9.31
C ASP A 157 -22.11 -5.43 -8.90
N ALA A 158 -21.46 -5.61 -7.74
CA ALA A 158 -21.16 -6.95 -7.22
C ALA A 158 -22.44 -7.75 -6.98
N LEU A 159 -23.44 -7.17 -6.30
CA LEU A 159 -24.72 -7.84 -6.02
C LEU A 159 -25.46 -8.23 -7.31
N LYS A 160 -25.49 -7.33 -8.31
CA LYS A 160 -26.08 -7.62 -9.63
C LYS A 160 -25.37 -8.77 -10.36
N LYS A 161 -24.08 -8.96 -10.11
CA LYS A 161 -23.24 -9.99 -10.72
C LYS A 161 -23.10 -11.25 -9.87
N GLY A 162 -23.96 -11.43 -8.86
CA GLY A 162 -24.10 -12.66 -8.09
C GLY A 162 -23.38 -12.70 -6.75
N ALA A 163 -22.83 -11.57 -6.28
CA ALA A 163 -22.31 -11.48 -4.92
C ALA A 163 -23.44 -11.64 -3.90
N GLN A 164 -23.09 -12.14 -2.72
CA GLN A 164 -24.01 -12.24 -1.60
C GLN A 164 -23.53 -11.38 -0.43
N THR A 165 -24.45 -10.64 0.15
CA THR A 165 -24.20 -9.87 1.37
C THR A 165 -24.25 -10.78 2.59
N VAL A 166 -23.20 -10.77 3.40
CA VAL A 166 -23.17 -11.44 4.72
C VAL A 166 -23.47 -10.45 5.85
N LEU A 167 -22.99 -9.22 5.70
CA LEU A 167 -23.20 -8.09 6.61
C LEU A 167 -23.29 -6.81 5.78
N GLY A 168 -24.13 -5.88 6.20
CA GLY A 168 -24.18 -4.51 5.69
C GLY A 168 -24.82 -4.36 4.31
N GLY A 169 -24.21 -3.53 3.47
CA GLY A 169 -24.71 -3.16 2.14
C GLY A 169 -25.50 -1.84 2.10
N GLY A 170 -25.81 -1.26 3.27
CA GLY A 170 -26.45 0.03 3.41
C GLY A 170 -25.53 1.21 3.07
N ALA A 171 -26.14 2.33 2.69
CA ALA A 171 -25.45 3.60 2.47
C ALA A 171 -26.39 4.77 2.74
N ASP A 172 -25.86 5.86 3.28
CA ASP A 172 -26.50 7.17 3.35
C ASP A 172 -25.62 8.18 2.60
N LEU A 173 -26.10 8.60 1.43
CA LEU A 173 -25.36 9.53 0.57
C LEU A 173 -25.31 10.96 1.14
N GLN A 174 -26.30 11.35 1.95
CA GLN A 174 -26.34 12.68 2.57
C GLN A 174 -25.33 12.74 3.72
N ASP A 175 -25.27 11.69 4.54
CA ASP A 175 -24.31 11.58 5.64
C ASP A 175 -22.93 11.05 5.22
N ARG A 176 -22.73 10.78 3.91
CA ARG A 176 -21.51 10.16 3.36
C ARG A 176 -21.13 8.87 4.08
N PHE A 177 -22.14 8.11 4.49
CA PHE A 177 -21.99 6.87 5.23
C PHE A 177 -22.09 5.67 4.27
N ILE A 178 -21.19 4.71 4.46
CA ILE A 178 -21.27 3.37 3.89
C ILE A 178 -21.22 2.41 5.08
N GLU A 179 -22.20 1.51 5.16
CA GLU A 179 -22.25 0.51 6.21
C GLU A 179 -21.08 -0.47 6.08
N PRO A 180 -20.39 -0.85 7.19
CA PRO A 180 -19.44 -1.96 7.17
C PRO A 180 -20.05 -3.19 6.49
N THR A 181 -19.43 -3.62 5.40
CA THR A 181 -20.03 -4.60 4.47
C THR A 181 -19.11 -5.78 4.24
N ILE A 182 -19.67 -6.99 4.25
CA ILE A 182 -18.98 -8.23 3.90
C ILE A 182 -19.71 -8.85 2.70
N LEU A 183 -18.99 -9.04 1.59
CA LEU A 183 -19.52 -9.68 0.39
C LEU A 183 -18.80 -11.01 0.13
N LYS A 184 -19.55 -12.05 -0.21
CA LYS A 184 -19.03 -13.36 -0.65
C LYS A 184 -19.49 -13.72 -2.07
N ASN A 185 -18.97 -14.83 -2.59
CA ASN A 185 -19.17 -15.29 -3.98
C ASN A 185 -18.64 -14.30 -5.02
N MET A 186 -17.44 -13.77 -4.76
CA MET A 186 -16.76 -12.84 -5.66
C MET A 186 -16.34 -13.52 -6.96
N ASN A 187 -16.41 -12.78 -8.05
CA ASN A 187 -15.82 -13.19 -9.32
C ASN A 187 -15.19 -12.00 -10.05
N GLU A 188 -14.32 -12.31 -11.01
CA GLU A 188 -13.49 -11.32 -11.71
C GLU A 188 -14.28 -10.34 -12.59
N LYS A 189 -15.56 -10.63 -12.89
CA LYS A 189 -16.43 -9.71 -13.64
C LYS A 189 -16.95 -8.56 -12.78
N MET A 190 -16.84 -8.65 -11.45
CA MET A 190 -17.29 -7.61 -10.53
C MET A 190 -16.28 -6.47 -10.46
N ASN A 191 -16.75 -5.22 -10.56
CA ASN A 191 -15.86 -4.06 -10.54
C ASN A 191 -15.12 -3.93 -9.20
N ILE A 192 -15.77 -4.33 -8.09
CA ILE A 192 -15.17 -4.35 -6.75
C ILE A 192 -13.90 -5.21 -6.67
N MET A 193 -13.74 -6.20 -7.57
CA MET A 193 -12.58 -7.06 -7.64
C MET A 193 -11.42 -6.44 -8.44
N ASN A 194 -11.68 -5.40 -9.24
CA ASN A 194 -10.70 -4.80 -10.16
C ASN A 194 -10.29 -3.37 -9.76
N GLU A 195 -11.08 -2.71 -8.91
CA GLU A 195 -10.80 -1.37 -8.39
C GLU A 195 -10.50 -1.42 -6.88
N GLU A 196 -9.63 -0.54 -6.41
CA GLU A 196 -9.43 -0.32 -4.96
C GLU A 196 -10.72 0.24 -4.35
N VAL A 197 -11.28 -0.44 -3.34
CA VAL A 197 -12.56 -0.03 -2.75
C VAL A 197 -12.38 1.22 -1.91
N PHE A 198 -11.32 1.29 -1.11
CA PHE A 198 -11.02 2.47 -0.27
C PHE A 198 -12.25 2.93 0.55
N GLY A 199 -12.97 1.95 1.10
CA GLY A 199 -14.26 2.06 1.79
C GLY A 199 -14.49 0.85 2.69
N PRO A 200 -15.49 0.83 3.60
CA PRO A 200 -15.58 -0.21 4.63
C PRO A 200 -16.22 -1.50 4.10
N VAL A 201 -15.71 -2.05 2.99
CA VAL A 201 -16.24 -3.25 2.32
C VAL A 201 -15.13 -4.27 2.17
N ILE A 202 -15.36 -5.50 2.63
CA ILE A 202 -14.43 -6.62 2.45
C ILE A 202 -15.03 -7.68 1.53
N SER A 203 -14.22 -8.13 0.58
CA SER A 203 -14.58 -9.15 -0.41
C SER A 203 -14.00 -10.51 -0.01
N LEU A 204 -14.79 -11.56 0.03
CA LEU A 204 -14.40 -12.91 0.48
C LEU A 204 -14.28 -13.86 -0.71
N LEU A 205 -13.11 -14.48 -0.84
CA LEU A 205 -12.76 -15.52 -1.80
C LEU A 205 -12.31 -16.77 -1.06
N THR A 206 -12.47 -17.91 -1.71
CA THR A 206 -12.02 -19.22 -1.25
C THR A 206 -10.89 -19.72 -2.13
N TYR A 207 -9.98 -20.51 -1.55
CA TYR A 207 -9.03 -21.31 -2.31
C TYR A 207 -8.96 -22.72 -1.73
N LYS A 208 -8.49 -23.66 -2.54
CA LYS A 208 -8.22 -25.03 -2.11
C LYS A 208 -6.72 -25.31 -2.13
N GLU A 209 -6.08 -25.11 -3.27
CA GLU A 209 -4.64 -25.30 -3.40
C GLU A 209 -3.90 -23.97 -3.26
N ARG A 210 -2.76 -23.96 -2.56
CA ARG A 210 -1.99 -22.72 -2.32
C ARG A 210 -1.55 -22.01 -3.60
N SER A 211 -1.40 -22.73 -4.72
CA SER A 211 -1.09 -22.13 -6.04
C SER A 211 -2.21 -21.23 -6.56
N GLU A 212 -3.47 -21.53 -6.25
CA GLU A 212 -4.63 -20.71 -6.65
C GLU A 212 -4.55 -19.31 -6.02
N VAL A 213 -3.99 -19.20 -4.81
CA VAL A 213 -3.79 -17.91 -4.13
C VAL A 213 -2.91 -16.99 -4.96
N ILE A 214 -1.85 -17.54 -5.57
CA ILE A 214 -0.94 -16.79 -6.44
C ILE A 214 -1.69 -16.30 -7.67
N GLU A 215 -2.43 -17.19 -8.34
CA GLU A 215 -3.25 -16.83 -9.51
C GLU A 215 -4.31 -15.77 -9.21
N ILE A 216 -4.92 -15.79 -8.01
CA ILE A 216 -5.88 -14.78 -7.58
C ILE A 216 -5.20 -13.43 -7.38
N ILE A 217 -4.00 -13.39 -6.81
CA ILE A 217 -3.26 -12.15 -6.57
C ILE A 217 -2.72 -11.57 -7.88
N GLU A 218 -2.16 -12.39 -8.76
CA GLU A 218 -1.53 -11.97 -10.02
C GLU A 218 -2.51 -11.39 -11.06
N LYS A 219 -3.81 -11.64 -10.92
CA LYS A 219 -4.85 -10.97 -11.73
C LYS A 219 -4.93 -9.46 -11.48
N ARG A 220 -4.24 -8.96 -10.46
CA ARG A 220 -4.24 -7.55 -10.04
C ARG A 220 -2.82 -7.01 -10.05
N ALA A 221 -2.72 -5.69 -10.10
CA ALA A 221 -1.43 -5.03 -9.97
C ALA A 221 -0.86 -5.20 -8.55
N ASN A 222 0.46 -5.09 -8.42
CA ASN A 222 1.15 -5.27 -7.14
C ASN A 222 0.55 -4.39 -6.03
N PRO A 223 0.17 -4.97 -4.89
CA PRO A 223 -0.42 -4.22 -3.78
C PRO A 223 0.64 -3.51 -2.95
N LEU A 224 0.22 -2.51 -2.17
CA LEU A 224 1.08 -1.84 -1.18
C LEU A 224 1.36 -2.74 0.03
N ALA A 225 0.37 -3.54 0.44
CA ALA A 225 0.49 -4.48 1.53
C ALA A 225 -0.07 -5.86 1.17
N LEU A 226 0.51 -6.92 1.74
CA LEU A 226 0.01 -8.28 1.70
C LEU A 226 -0.01 -8.85 3.13
N TYR A 227 -1.10 -9.54 3.47
CA TYR A 227 -1.30 -10.09 4.82
C TYR A 227 -1.40 -11.60 4.77
N ILE A 228 -0.66 -12.30 5.63
CA ILE A 228 -0.69 -13.77 5.74
C ILE A 228 -1.05 -14.14 7.16
N TYR A 229 -2.17 -14.84 7.35
CA TYR A 229 -2.53 -15.45 8.62
C TYR A 229 -2.32 -16.96 8.51
N SER A 230 -1.33 -17.46 9.26
CA SER A 230 -0.89 -18.85 9.23
C SER A 230 0.03 -19.13 10.42
N ASN A 231 0.00 -20.37 10.93
CA ASN A 231 1.00 -20.92 11.84
C ASN A 231 1.92 -21.94 11.13
N ASN A 232 1.68 -22.23 9.84
CA ASN A 232 2.50 -23.12 9.03
C ASN A 232 3.62 -22.32 8.32
N LYS A 233 4.86 -22.58 8.73
CA LYS A 233 6.05 -21.90 8.17
C LYS A 233 6.22 -22.15 6.67
N ASP A 234 5.87 -23.32 6.18
CA ASP A 234 6.02 -23.66 4.76
C ASP A 234 5.01 -22.91 3.90
N ASN A 235 3.78 -22.72 4.40
CA ASN A 235 2.78 -21.89 3.74
C ASN A 235 3.21 -20.42 3.73
N ILE A 236 3.69 -19.91 4.87
CA ILE A 236 4.20 -18.53 4.97
C ILE A 236 5.32 -18.29 3.96
N SER A 237 6.36 -19.13 3.95
CA SER A 237 7.48 -19.00 3.00
C SER A 237 6.99 -19.11 1.56
N PHE A 238 6.13 -20.08 1.25
CA PHE A 238 5.56 -20.22 -0.09
C PHE A 238 4.87 -18.93 -0.56
N PHE A 239 4.00 -18.33 0.24
CA PHE A 239 3.30 -17.11 -0.18
C PHE A 239 4.25 -15.92 -0.31
N LEU A 240 5.24 -15.79 0.56
CA LEU A 240 6.24 -14.72 0.47
C LEU A 240 7.13 -14.86 -0.77
N ASP A 241 7.57 -16.08 -1.08
CA ASP A 241 8.49 -16.35 -2.20
C ASP A 241 7.79 -16.27 -3.56
N ASN A 242 6.47 -16.43 -3.61
CA ASN A 242 5.69 -16.48 -4.84
C ASN A 242 4.76 -15.27 -5.04
N THR A 243 4.89 -14.21 -4.23
CA THR A 243 4.13 -12.97 -4.42
C THR A 243 5.03 -11.73 -4.31
N SER A 244 4.57 -10.61 -4.87
CA SER A 244 5.27 -9.33 -4.79
C SER A 244 4.35 -8.22 -4.29
N SER A 245 4.77 -7.53 -3.24
CA SER A 245 4.04 -6.43 -2.60
C SER A 245 5.01 -5.39 -2.04
N GLY A 246 4.50 -4.20 -1.73
CA GLY A 246 5.31 -3.18 -1.04
C GLY A 246 5.81 -3.67 0.31
N SER A 247 4.93 -4.31 1.09
CA SER A 247 5.22 -4.87 2.40
C SER A 247 4.36 -6.10 2.67
N ALA A 248 4.89 -7.07 3.43
CA ALA A 248 4.13 -8.23 3.89
C ALA A 248 4.08 -8.26 5.42
N VAL A 249 2.93 -8.64 6.00
CA VAL A 249 2.78 -8.81 7.44
C VAL A 249 2.16 -10.17 7.74
N ILE A 250 2.81 -10.91 8.65
CA ILE A 250 2.36 -12.22 9.10
C ILE A 250 1.58 -12.05 10.40
N ASN A 251 0.40 -12.68 10.47
CA ASN A 251 -0.50 -12.72 11.62
C ASN A 251 -0.92 -11.35 12.16
N ASN A 252 -0.88 -10.30 11.33
CA ASN A 252 -1.39 -8.98 11.64
C ASN A 252 -1.65 -8.18 10.36
N ASN A 253 -2.30 -7.02 10.50
CA ASN A 253 -2.47 -6.07 9.40
C ASN A 253 -2.19 -4.63 9.83
N CYS A 254 -1.81 -3.78 8.88
CA CYS A 254 -1.63 -2.34 9.00
C CYS A 254 -0.51 -1.82 9.94
N ILE A 255 0.08 -2.68 10.78
CA ILE A 255 1.14 -2.31 11.73
C ILE A 255 2.48 -1.92 11.09
N GLN A 256 2.67 -2.25 9.81
CA GLN A 256 3.89 -1.92 9.07
C GLN A 256 3.99 -0.44 8.72
N ALA A 257 2.87 0.29 8.71
CA ALA A 257 2.84 1.71 8.44
C ALA A 257 3.06 2.52 9.73
N GLY A 258 4.20 3.21 9.83
CA GLY A 258 4.47 4.21 10.88
C GLY A 258 4.86 3.67 12.27
N GLY A 259 4.77 2.36 12.53
CA GLY A 259 5.09 1.77 13.83
C GLY A 259 6.57 1.45 14.07
N ASN A 260 7.34 1.17 13.02
CA ASN A 260 8.75 0.79 13.13
C ASN A 260 9.61 1.65 12.19
N PRO A 261 10.46 2.56 12.72
CA PRO A 261 11.28 3.45 11.89
C PRO A 261 12.39 2.72 11.10
N ASN A 262 12.64 1.45 11.40
CA ASN A 262 13.63 0.63 10.69
C ASN A 262 13.04 -0.11 9.49
N LEU A 263 11.72 -0.11 9.31
CA LEU A 263 11.08 -0.71 8.14
C LEU A 263 10.95 0.32 7.02
N PRO A 264 11.52 0.05 5.82
CA PRO A 264 11.24 0.88 4.65
C PRO A 264 9.77 0.74 4.25
N PHE A 265 9.02 1.82 4.34
CA PHE A 265 7.64 1.85 3.90
C PHE A 265 7.58 2.31 2.45
N GLY A 266 6.87 1.56 1.59
CA GLY A 266 6.54 2.01 0.26
C GLY A 266 6.16 0.89 -0.70
N GLY A 267 5.79 1.26 -1.91
CA GLY A 267 5.25 0.35 -2.91
C GLY A 267 6.27 -0.41 -3.74
N VAL A 268 5.74 -1.16 -4.70
CA VAL A 268 6.47 -1.77 -5.82
C VAL A 268 5.55 -1.80 -7.04
N GLY A 269 6.09 -1.49 -8.22
CA GLY A 269 5.31 -1.45 -9.44
C GLY A 269 4.15 -0.44 -9.35
N SER A 270 2.92 -0.92 -9.48
CA SER A 270 1.73 -0.03 -9.45
C SER A 270 1.32 0.44 -8.05
N SER A 271 1.90 -0.10 -6.97
CA SER A 271 1.68 0.48 -5.64
C SER A 271 2.70 1.55 -5.28
N GLY A 272 3.73 1.77 -6.11
CA GLY A 272 4.70 2.83 -5.85
C GLY A 272 6.13 2.51 -6.24
N MET A 273 6.98 3.52 -6.03
CA MET A 273 8.43 3.43 -6.10
C MET A 273 9.07 4.40 -5.09
N GLY A 274 10.28 4.09 -4.64
CA GLY A 274 10.91 4.78 -3.51
C GLY A 274 10.40 4.28 -2.16
N ARG A 275 11.13 4.60 -1.09
CA ARG A 275 10.78 4.16 0.27
C ARG A 275 10.94 5.29 1.29
N SER A 276 9.97 5.40 2.18
CA SER A 276 9.95 6.36 3.28
C SER A 276 10.12 5.68 4.65
N GLY A 277 10.19 6.48 5.70
CA GLY A 277 10.30 6.04 7.10
C GLY A 277 11.73 6.06 7.64
N GLY A 278 11.90 6.63 8.84
CA GLY A 278 13.17 6.68 9.58
C GLY A 278 14.39 7.02 8.71
N HIS A 279 15.44 6.20 8.83
CA HIS A 279 16.68 6.38 8.05
C HIS A 279 16.46 6.22 6.55
N ARG A 280 15.51 5.38 6.12
CA ARG A 280 15.24 5.16 4.69
C ARG A 280 14.66 6.39 4.02
N GLY A 281 13.75 7.10 4.68
CA GLY A 281 13.27 8.39 4.18
C GLY A 281 14.36 9.45 4.05
N PHE A 282 15.35 9.45 4.95
CA PHE A 282 16.52 10.34 4.82
C PHE A 282 17.36 9.99 3.59
N VAL A 283 17.65 8.71 3.38
CA VAL A 283 18.42 8.24 2.21
C VAL A 283 17.69 8.54 0.91
N GLU A 284 16.38 8.27 0.84
CA GLU A 284 15.53 8.53 -0.34
C GLU A 284 15.52 10.00 -0.75
N MET A 285 15.64 10.92 0.22
CA MET A 285 15.69 12.37 0.01
C MET A 285 17.11 12.92 -0.14
N SER A 286 18.12 12.05 -0.24
CA SER A 286 19.54 12.42 -0.28
C SER A 286 20.21 11.95 -1.56
N ASN A 287 21.33 12.58 -1.91
CA ASN A 287 22.27 12.07 -2.92
C ASN A 287 23.46 11.41 -2.21
N GLU A 288 23.61 10.09 -2.32
CA GLU A 288 24.73 9.31 -1.78
C GLU A 288 26.02 9.53 -2.60
N ARG A 289 26.56 10.75 -2.50
CA ARG A 289 27.73 11.18 -3.28
C ARG A 289 28.99 10.42 -2.86
N SER A 290 29.50 9.57 -3.76
CA SER A 290 30.79 8.91 -3.60
C SER A 290 31.95 9.91 -3.70
N VAL A 291 32.93 9.80 -2.79
CA VAL A 291 34.15 10.60 -2.79
C VAL A 291 35.36 9.68 -2.64
N VAL A 292 36.29 9.76 -3.58
CA VAL A 292 37.57 9.03 -3.53
C VAL A 292 38.70 10.05 -3.39
N HIS A 293 39.55 9.85 -2.38
CA HIS A 293 40.76 10.64 -2.20
C HIS A 293 41.97 9.74 -2.47
N GLN A 294 42.68 10.03 -3.57
CA GLN A 294 43.96 9.38 -3.90
C GLN A 294 45.11 10.23 -3.37
N PRO A 295 45.92 9.73 -2.40
CA PRO A 295 47.10 10.44 -1.94
C PRO A 295 48.14 10.61 -3.06
N LEU A 296 48.74 11.81 -3.14
CA LEU A 296 49.82 12.13 -4.07
C LEU A 296 51.18 11.66 -3.50
N ASP A 297 51.41 10.35 -3.46
CA ASP A 297 52.73 9.80 -3.13
C ASP A 297 53.23 8.86 -4.23
N LYS A 298 54.54 8.95 -4.55
CA LYS A 298 55.17 8.22 -5.66
C LYS A 298 55.14 6.69 -5.51
N PHE A 299 54.80 6.19 -4.33
CA PHE A 299 54.77 4.76 -4.02
C PHE A 299 53.39 4.13 -4.20
N ARG A 300 52.32 4.94 -4.10
CA ARG A 300 50.92 4.55 -4.33
C ARG A 300 50.38 5.03 -5.68
N ASP A 301 51.08 5.95 -6.34
CA ASP A 301 50.87 6.35 -7.75
C ASP A 301 51.49 5.33 -8.74
N PHE A 302 51.49 4.04 -8.38
CA PHE A 302 51.98 2.98 -9.26
C PHE A 302 50.86 2.56 -10.23
N MET A 303 50.73 3.33 -11.29
CA MET A 303 49.65 3.16 -12.25
C MET A 303 50.03 2.13 -13.33
N LEU A 304 49.95 0.84 -13.00
CA LEU A 304 50.10 -0.27 -13.96
C LEU A 304 49.14 -0.17 -15.16
N GLN A 305 48.05 0.60 -14.99
CA GLN A 305 47.07 0.91 -16.01
C GLN A 305 47.52 1.98 -17.01
N PHE A 306 48.70 2.58 -16.88
CA PHE A 306 49.17 3.53 -17.87
C PHE A 306 49.80 2.84 -19.08
N PRO A 307 49.52 3.33 -20.30
CA PRO A 307 50.24 2.91 -21.49
C PRO A 307 51.75 3.23 -21.40
N PRO A 308 52.62 2.40 -22.02
CA PRO A 308 52.29 1.16 -22.71
C PRO A 308 51.93 0.03 -21.72
N TYR A 309 50.84 -0.68 -22.02
CA TYR A 309 50.31 -1.72 -21.14
C TYR A 309 51.26 -2.92 -21.08
N SER A 310 51.77 -3.22 -19.87
CA SER A 310 52.61 -4.39 -19.66
C SER A 310 51.81 -5.69 -19.68
N ASP A 311 52.43 -6.81 -20.06
CA ASP A 311 51.83 -8.15 -19.96
C ASP A 311 51.35 -8.46 -18.54
N LYS A 312 52.03 -7.92 -17.53
CA LYS A 312 51.62 -8.04 -16.12
C LYS A 312 50.26 -7.38 -15.88
N TYR A 313 50.04 -6.18 -16.39
CA TYR A 313 48.76 -5.49 -16.28
C TYR A 313 47.65 -6.21 -17.07
N VAL A 314 47.93 -6.61 -18.31
CA VAL A 314 46.99 -7.35 -19.16
C VAL A 314 46.58 -8.68 -18.50
N ASN A 315 47.53 -9.44 -17.96
CA ASN A 315 47.25 -10.68 -17.24
C ASN A 315 46.48 -10.47 -15.95
N MET A 316 46.75 -9.38 -15.21
CA MET A 316 46.01 -9.02 -13.99
C MET A 316 44.54 -8.73 -14.30
N ILE A 317 44.27 -7.89 -15.32
CA ILE A 317 42.89 -7.57 -15.74
C ILE A 317 42.18 -8.81 -16.31
N THR A 318 42.86 -9.60 -17.14
CA THR A 318 42.29 -10.84 -17.71
C THR A 318 41.86 -11.84 -16.63
N LYS A 319 42.61 -11.92 -15.51
CA LYS A 319 42.23 -12.75 -14.36
C LYS A 319 41.09 -12.16 -13.55
N ALA A 320 40.98 -10.83 -13.47
CA ALA A 320 39.91 -10.16 -12.72
C ALA A 320 38.55 -10.18 -13.42
N ILE A 321 38.54 -10.34 -14.76
CA ILE A 321 37.31 -10.44 -15.58
C ILE A 321 36.80 -11.89 -15.69
N LYS A 322 37.64 -12.90 -15.40
CA LYS A 322 37.24 -14.31 -15.34
C LYS A 322 36.68 -14.69 -13.98
#